data_AF-I7LC82-F1
#
_entry.id   AF-I7LC82-F1
#
_cell.length_a   1.000
_cell.length_b   1.000
_cell.length_c   1.000
_cell.angle_alpha   90.00
_cell.angle_beta   90.00
_cell.angle_gamma   90.00
#
_symmetry.space_group_name_H-M   'P 1'
#
loop_
_entity.id
_entity.type
_entity.pdbx_description
1 polymer ?
#
loop_
_entity_poly.entity_id
_entity_poly.type
_entity_poly.pdbx_seq_one_letter_code
_entity_poly.pdbx_strand_id
1 'polypeptide(L)'
;MNGDFSSDVPLVKAVRNDLEKISHNRIEVAKIMDLKEKQKLRDEYFEKQGQQDERKRNLTKAIISLKAEGMDYQVLKRIVISMFGDEIDAQTIIKTVNNIFQRTD
;
A
#
# COMPACT_ATOMS: atom_id res chain seq x y z
N MET A 1 49.40 36.41 -20.53
CA MET A 1 48.50 37.28 -19.75
C MET A 1 47.55 36.37 -18.98
N ASN A 2 47.81 36.16 -17.69
CA ASN A 2 46.88 35.44 -16.81
C ASN A 2 45.83 36.46 -16.36
N GLY A 3 44.66 36.42 -16.99
CA GLY A 3 43.54 37.27 -16.61
C GLY A 3 43.08 36.90 -15.22
N ASP A 4 43.29 37.81 -14.28
CA ASP A 4 42.71 37.75 -12.94
C ASP A 4 41.19 37.87 -13.08
N PHE A 5 40.51 36.73 -13.10
CA PHE A 5 39.05 36.65 -13.03
C PHE A 5 38.60 36.90 -11.59
N SER A 6 38.88 38.11 -11.10
CA SER A 6 38.34 38.60 -9.84
C SER A 6 36.81 38.50 -9.87
N SER A 7 36.24 38.03 -8.76
CA SER A 7 34.82 37.71 -8.55
C SER A 7 33.85 38.90 -8.66
N ASP A 8 34.36 40.09 -8.94
CA ASP A 8 33.59 41.34 -9.02
C ASP A 8 33.09 41.67 -10.42
N VAL A 9 33.41 40.85 -11.44
CA VAL A 9 32.84 41.01 -12.78
C VAL A 9 31.33 40.68 -12.75
N PRO A 10 30.43 41.62 -13.10
CA PRO A 10 28.98 41.46 -12.95
C PRO A 10 28.41 40.20 -13.63
N LEU A 11 28.97 39.83 -14.79
CA LEU A 11 28.60 38.62 -15.54
C LEU A 11 28.97 37.33 -14.79
N VAL A 12 30.15 37.26 -14.18
CA VAL A 12 30.61 36.10 -13.40
C VAL A 12 29.75 35.92 -12.15
N LYS A 13 29.40 37.02 -11.48
CA LYS A 13 28.51 37.01 -10.32
C LYS A 13 27.09 36.59 -10.68
N ALA A 14 26.56 37.05 -11.81
CA ALA A 14 25.23 36.64 -12.30
C ALA A 14 25.18 35.14 -12.60
N VAL A 15 26.16 34.61 -13.34
CA VAL A 15 26.26 33.19 -13.66
C VAL A 15 26.37 32.33 -12.39
N ARG A 16 27.18 32.76 -11.42
CA ARG A 16 27.31 32.05 -10.13
C ARG A 16 25.96 31.98 -9.38
N ASN A 17 25.24 33.10 -9.29
CA ASN A 17 23.94 33.14 -8.61
C ASN A 17 22.92 32.23 -9.30
N ASP A 18 22.93 32.17 -10.63
CA ASP A 18 22.01 31.31 -11.38
C ASP A 18 22.36 29.83 -11.22
N LEU A 19 23.64 29.48 -11.18
CA LEU A 19 24.08 28.10 -10.88
C LEU A 19 23.69 27.67 -9.45
N GLU A 20 23.80 28.57 -8.47
CA GLU A 20 23.38 28.30 -7.09
C GLU A 20 21.86 28.07 -7.01
N LYS A 21 21.05 28.87 -7.73
CA LYS A 21 19.60 28.65 -7.85
C LYS A 21 19.27 27.33 -8.53
N ILE A 22 19.95 26.98 -9.63
CA ILE A 22 19.74 25.71 -10.33
C ILE A 22 20.07 24.53 -9.42
N SER A 23 21.17 24.61 -8.68
CA SER A 23 21.57 23.58 -7.70
C SER A 23 20.52 23.41 -6.60
N HIS A 24 20.05 24.51 -6.03
CA HIS A 24 18.99 24.49 -5.02
C HIS A 24 17.70 23.88 -5.56
N ASN A 25 17.26 24.30 -6.75
CA ASN A 25 16.06 23.76 -7.39
C ASN A 25 16.18 22.26 -7.68
N ARG A 26 17.36 21.77 -8.07
CA ARG A 26 17.60 20.33 -8.28
C ARG A 26 17.43 19.53 -6.99
N ILE A 27 17.92 20.05 -5.87
CA ILE A 27 17.77 19.42 -4.56
C ILE A 27 16.29 19.38 -4.16
N GLU A 28 15.57 20.49 -4.32
CA GLU A 28 14.14 20.54 -4.01
C GLU A 28 13.31 19.60 -4.90
N VAL A 29 13.60 19.54 -6.20
CA VAL A 29 12.95 18.58 -7.10
C VAL A 29 13.20 17.14 -6.66
N ALA A 30 14.43 16.78 -6.27
CA ALA A 30 14.75 15.44 -5.77
C ALA A 30 13.95 15.09 -4.50
N LYS A 31 13.80 16.03 -3.56
CA LYS A 31 12.96 15.84 -2.36
C LYS A 31 11.49 15.62 -2.73
N ILE A 32 10.96 16.41 -3.67
CA ILE A 32 9.57 16.26 -4.12
C ILE A 32 9.35 14.89 -4.78
N MET A 33 10.30 14.42 -5.58
CA MET A 33 10.24 13.09 -6.19
C MET A 33 10.21 11.97 -5.14
N ASP A 34 11.11 12.02 -4.15
CA ASP A 34 11.13 11.05 -3.04
C ASP A 34 9.82 11.05 -2.23
N LEU A 35 9.26 12.23 -1.95
CA LEU A 35 7.96 12.34 -1.28
C LEU A 35 6.81 11.74 -2.09
N LYS A 36 6.80 11.95 -3.41
CA LYS A 36 5.80 11.36 -4.31
C LYS A 36 5.92 9.84 -4.40
N GLU A 37 7.13 9.31 -4.45
CA GLU A 37 7.37 7.87 -4.45
C GLU A 37 6.87 7.23 -3.15
N LYS A 38 7.20 7.84 -2.00
CA LYS A 38 6.69 7.41 -0.70
C LYS A 38 5.16 7.48 -0.61
N GLN A 39 4.54 8.50 -1.19
CA GLN A 39 3.08 8.60 -1.24
C GLN A 39 2.48 7.47 -2.07
N LYS A 40 3.01 7.22 -3.26
CA LYS A 40 2.55 6.13 -4.14
C LYS A 40 2.64 4.77 -3.45
N LEU A 41 3.76 4.47 -2.79
CA LEU A 41 3.92 3.22 -2.04
C LEU A 41 2.93 3.09 -0.89
N ARG A 42 2.60 4.19 -0.19
CA ARG A 42 1.56 4.19 0.83
C ARG A 42 0.19 3.91 0.23
N ASP A 43 -0.14 4.56 -0.89
CA ASP A 43 -1.45 4.39 -1.55
C ASP A 43 -1.63 2.94 -2.01
N GLU A 44 -0.62 2.35 -2.66
CA GLU A 44 -0.63 0.93 -3.05
C GLU A 44 -0.78 -0.02 -1.85
N TYR A 45 -0.12 0.31 -0.74
CA TYR A 45 -0.25 -0.48 0.50
C TYR A 45 -1.66 -0.39 1.08
N PHE A 46 -2.24 0.81 1.16
CA PHE A 46 -3.60 1.01 1.67
C PHE A 46 -4.65 0.37 0.75
N GLU A 47 -4.45 0.42 -0.56
CA GLU A 47 -5.32 -0.27 -1.53
C GLU A 47 -5.28 -1.78 -1.30
N LYS A 48 -4.08 -2.37 -1.18
CA LYS A 48 -3.91 -3.80 -0.85
C LYS A 48 -4.54 -4.16 0.48
N GLN A 49 -4.39 -3.32 1.51
CA GLN A 49 -5.01 -3.53 2.82
C GLN A 49 -6.54 -3.48 2.73
N GLY A 50 -7.09 -2.49 2.01
CA GLY A 50 -8.53 -2.37 1.78
C GLY A 50 -9.11 -3.60 1.08
N GLN A 51 -8.41 -4.11 0.06
CA GLN A 51 -8.77 -5.36 -0.63
C GLN A 51 -8.74 -6.56 0.32
N GLN A 52 -7.74 -6.69 1.20
CA GLN A 52 -7.70 -7.76 2.20
C GLN A 52 -8.86 -7.68 3.19
N ASP A 53 -9.21 -6.49 3.66
CA ASP A 53 -10.33 -6.30 4.58
C ASP A 53 -11.69 -6.56 3.92
N GLU A 54 -11.82 -6.26 2.64
CA GLU A 54 -13.00 -6.61 1.85
C GLU A 54 -13.12 -8.14 1.67
N ARG A 55 -12.04 -8.82 1.28
CA ARG A 55 -12.00 -10.28 1.17
C ARG A 55 -12.41 -10.97 2.48
N LYS A 56 -11.89 -10.52 3.63
CA LYS A 56 -12.26 -11.03 4.96
C LYS A 56 -13.74 -10.80 5.29
N ARG A 57 -14.29 -9.64 4.91
CA ARG A 57 -15.72 -9.34 5.07
C ARG A 57 -16.58 -10.26 4.21
N ASN A 58 -16.20 -10.50 2.96
CA ASN A 58 -16.92 -11.39 2.05
C ASN A 58 -16.86 -12.85 2.53
N LEU A 59 -15.70 -13.31 3.01
CA LEU A 59 -15.55 -14.60 3.69
C LEU A 59 -16.53 -14.75 4.85
N THR A 60 -16.57 -13.75 5.74
CA THR A 60 -17.45 -13.78 6.93
C THR A 60 -18.93 -13.85 6.53
N LYS A 61 -19.34 -13.04 5.53
CA LYS A 61 -20.71 -13.05 5.01
C LYS A 61 -21.07 -14.41 4.43
N ALA A 62 -20.21 -14.99 3.60
CA ALA A 62 -20.44 -16.30 3.00
C ALA A 62 -20.61 -17.39 4.07
N ILE A 63 -19.76 -17.42 5.09
CA ILE A 63 -19.86 -18.39 6.19
C ILE A 63 -21.20 -18.23 6.93
N ILE A 64 -21.62 -17.00 7.24
CA ILE A 64 -22.90 -16.74 7.92
C ILE A 64 -24.09 -17.20 7.08
N SER A 65 -24.09 -16.87 5.78
CA SER A 65 -25.15 -17.30 4.86
C SER A 65 -25.25 -18.81 4.75
N LEU A 66 -24.13 -19.50 4.49
CA LEU A 66 -24.10 -20.96 4.38
C LEU A 66 -24.50 -21.64 5.69
N LYS A 67 -24.10 -21.07 6.84
CA LYS A 67 -24.52 -21.58 8.15
C LYS A 67 -26.03 -21.41 8.37
N ALA A 68 -26.60 -20.26 7.99
CA ALA A 68 -28.03 -19.99 8.09
C ALA A 68 -28.88 -20.94 7.23
N GLU A 69 -28.31 -21.46 6.13
CA GLU A 69 -28.91 -22.51 5.30
C GLU A 69 -28.88 -23.91 5.96
N GLY A 70 -28.37 -24.02 7.19
CA GLY A 70 -28.31 -25.28 7.94
C GLY A 70 -27.15 -26.19 7.53
N MET A 71 -26.13 -25.63 6.88
CA MET A 71 -25.00 -26.39 6.37
C MET A 71 -24.07 -26.85 7.51
N ASP A 72 -23.70 -28.13 7.50
CA ASP A 72 -22.79 -28.71 8.49
C ASP A 72 -21.41 -28.05 8.44
N TYR A 73 -20.77 -27.96 9.61
CA TYR A 73 -19.45 -27.35 9.78
C TYR A 73 -18.39 -27.92 8.83
N GLN A 74 -18.32 -29.25 8.66
CA GLN A 74 -17.28 -29.87 7.83
C GLN A 74 -17.50 -29.58 6.35
N VAL A 75 -18.77 -29.57 5.92
CA VAL A 75 -19.16 -29.26 4.53
C VAL A 75 -18.87 -27.79 4.23
N LEU A 76 -19.30 -26.89 5.11
CA LEU A 76 -19.07 -25.45 4.97
C LEU A 76 -17.58 -25.13 4.91
N LYS A 77 -16.77 -25.70 5.81
CA LYS A 77 -15.32 -25.52 5.81
C LYS A 77 -14.69 -25.88 4.46
N ARG A 78 -15.10 -26.99 3.84
CA ARG A 78 -14.58 -27.42 2.53
C ARG A 78 -14.99 -26.47 1.42
N ILE A 79 -16.27 -26.06 1.38
CA ILE A 79 -16.80 -25.13 0.37
C ILE A 79 -16.07 -23.79 0.46
N VAL A 80 -15.94 -23.23 1.66
CA VAL A 80 -15.31 -21.93 1.86
C VAL A 80 -13.82 -21.97 1.53
N ILE A 81 -13.10 -23.07 1.85
CA ILE A 81 -11.72 -23.25 1.39
C ILE A 81 -11.66 -23.32 -0.14
N SER A 82 -12.60 -24.02 -0.79
CA SER A 82 -12.64 -24.07 -2.25
C SER A 82 -12.98 -22.73 -2.90
N MET A 83 -13.77 -21.88 -2.25
CA MET A 83 -14.19 -20.58 -2.78
C MET A 83 -13.14 -19.48 -2.57
N PHE A 84 -12.41 -19.53 -1.45
CA PHE A 84 -11.53 -18.42 -1.02
C PHE A 84 -10.07 -18.84 -0.84
N GLY A 85 -9.71 -20.12 -1.00
CA GLY A 85 -8.38 -20.65 -0.69
C GLY A 85 -7.25 -20.09 -1.56
N ASP A 86 -7.57 -19.59 -2.75
CA ASP A 86 -6.61 -18.91 -3.63
C ASP A 86 -6.33 -17.47 -3.19
N GLU A 87 -7.21 -16.89 -2.38
CA GLU A 87 -7.17 -15.47 -1.99
C GLU A 87 -6.87 -15.24 -0.52
N ILE A 88 -7.20 -16.21 0.33
CA ILE A 88 -7.10 -16.15 1.79
C ILE A 88 -6.48 -17.46 2.26
N ASP A 89 -5.50 -17.37 3.16
CA ASP A 89 -4.86 -18.56 3.69
C ASP A 89 -5.86 -19.47 4.43
N ALA A 90 -5.66 -20.78 4.28
CA ALA A 90 -6.57 -21.78 4.83
C ALA A 90 -6.69 -21.71 6.36
N GLN A 91 -5.64 -21.28 7.09
CA GLN A 91 -5.71 -21.16 8.54
C GLN A 91 -6.63 -20.02 8.97
N THR A 92 -6.58 -18.86 8.31
CA THR A 92 -7.50 -17.75 8.53
C THR A 92 -8.94 -18.15 8.22
N ILE A 93 -9.17 -18.89 7.13
CA ILE A 93 -10.49 -19.43 6.80
C ILE A 93 -10.99 -20.31 7.95
N ILE A 94 -10.21 -21.32 8.35
CA ILE A 94 -10.59 -22.25 9.42
C ILE A 94 -10.87 -21.52 10.74
N LYS A 95 -10.02 -20.57 11.12
CA LYS A 95 -10.21 -19.77 12.33
C LYS A 95 -11.51 -18.96 12.27
N THR A 96 -11.83 -18.39 11.12
CA THR A 96 -13.06 -17.61 10.92
C THR A 96 -14.30 -18.49 11.02
N VAL A 97 -14.28 -19.66 10.37
CA VAL A 97 -15.37 -20.64 10.49
C VAL A 97 -15.56 -21.06 11.95
N ASN A 98 -14.49 -21.42 12.66
CA ASN A 98 -14.55 -21.82 14.07
C ASN A 98 -15.19 -20.74 14.94
N ASN A 99 -14.75 -19.49 14.81
CA ASN A 99 -15.29 -18.37 15.58
C ASN A 99 -16.78 -18.16 15.35
N ILE A 100 -17.26 -18.33 14.10
CA ILE A 100 -18.68 -18.16 13.77
C ILE A 100 -19.51 -19.34 14.27
N PHE A 101 -18.97 -20.56 14.26
CA PHE A 101 -19.66 -21.72 14.81
C PHE A 101 -19.76 -21.67 16.34
N GLN A 102 -18.67 -21.34 17.04
CA GLN A 102 -18.61 -21.29 18.51
C GLN A 102 -19.39 -20.15 19.15
N ARG A 103 -19.72 -19.07 18.40
CA ARG A 103 -20.46 -17.92 18.92
C ARG A 103 -21.98 -18.11 18.97
N THR A 104 -22.48 -19.26 18.52
CA THR A 104 -23.92 -19.47 18.31
C THR A 104 -24.50 -20.60 19.16
N ASP A 105 -23.75 -21.04 20.16
CA ASP A 105 -24.19 -21.91 21.25
C ASP A 105 -24.28 -21.09 22.55
#